data_AF-A0A7X8UXE5-F1
#
_entry.id   AF-A0A7X8UXE5-F1
#
_cell.length_a   1.000
_cell.length_b   1.000
_cell.length_c   1.000
_cell.angle_alpha   90.00
_cell.angle_beta   90.00
_cell.angle_gamma   90.00
#
_symmetry.space_group_name_H-M   'P 1'
#
loop_
_entity.id
_entity.type
_entity.pdbx_description
1 polymer ?
#
loop_
_entity_poly.entity_id
_entity_poly.type
_entity_poly.pdbx_seq_one_letter_code
_entity_poly.pdbx_strand_id
1 'polypeptide(L)'
;MVLNKPSLIAIWFLQILSLLLAGGGCRRESEGESSGKPAGHQLSVTETYEQLRELYERRSYGVMRAYMPADQGESVIDLLMAVDRLLVGNEAALAAIREVCPSFPIERYDLSPITDRMGLFPRDLHLVSVKEYGEHARVAVQYGNRLPLEYLEFVRPGDHWLYQPGPPGPRVGPRLAELTEALNRFARSISNRSLNQEEIENEYLLNIRPRLRRIRDLFEAEEDGATVPAR
;
A
#
# COMPACT_ATOMS: atom_id res chain seq x y z
N MET A 1 12.36 19.80 19.89
CA MET A 1 11.09 20.36 19.42
C MET A 1 10.58 19.44 18.31
N VAL A 2 9.82 18.40 18.66
CA VAL A 2 9.35 17.38 17.72
C VAL A 2 8.05 17.90 17.12
N LEU A 3 8.09 18.37 15.86
CA LEU A 3 6.86 18.72 15.14
C LEU A 3 6.02 17.44 14.99
N ASN A 4 4.87 17.42 15.65
CA ASN A 4 3.88 16.38 15.51
C ASN A 4 3.26 16.52 14.11
N LYS A 5 3.87 15.88 13.10
CA LYS A 5 3.37 15.93 11.73
C LYS A 5 2.17 14.98 11.60
N PRO A 6 1.09 15.41 10.93
CA PRO A 6 -0.04 14.53 10.64
C PRO A 6 0.43 13.31 9.82
N SER A 7 -0.14 12.14 10.10
CA SER A 7 0.20 10.92 9.37
C SER A 7 -0.17 11.08 7.90
N LEU A 8 0.84 11.19 7.04
CA LEU A 8 0.68 11.27 5.58
C LEU A 8 0.07 9.99 4.98
N ILE A 9 -0.23 8.96 5.77
CA ILE A 9 -0.93 7.75 5.32
C ILE A 9 -2.45 7.94 5.39
N ALA A 10 -2.93 8.79 6.30
CA ALA A 10 -4.35 9.02 6.53
C ALA A 10 -5.00 9.84 5.41
N ILE A 11 -4.35 10.93 4.98
CA ILE A 11 -4.86 12.01 4.10
C ILE A 11 -5.23 11.55 2.66
N TRP A 12 -5.01 10.27 2.31
CA TRP A 12 -4.90 9.89 0.90
C TRP A 12 -5.72 8.66 0.46
N PHE A 13 -6.34 7.92 1.38
CA PHE A 13 -7.12 6.72 1.03
C PHE A 13 -8.48 7.05 0.36
N LEU A 14 -8.98 8.29 0.52
CA LEU A 14 -10.30 8.71 0.01
C LEU A 14 -10.37 9.00 -1.49
N GLN A 15 -9.28 9.45 -2.10
CA GLN A 15 -9.33 9.84 -3.52
C GLN A 15 -9.38 8.65 -4.47
N ILE A 16 -8.85 7.49 -4.10
CA ILE A 16 -8.80 6.31 -4.99
C ILE A 16 -10.18 5.65 -5.14
N LEU A 17 -11.01 5.66 -4.10
CA LEU A 17 -12.37 5.13 -4.21
C LEU A 17 -13.24 5.93 -5.20
N SER A 18 -12.88 7.18 -5.47
CA SER A 18 -13.57 8.08 -6.39
C SER A 18 -13.08 7.99 -7.84
N LEU A 19 -11.90 7.39 -8.08
CA LEU A 19 -11.17 7.47 -9.35
C LEU A 19 -11.21 6.17 -10.20
N LEU A 20 -11.93 5.14 -9.76
CA LEU A 20 -12.12 3.86 -10.46
C LEU A 20 -12.97 3.93 -11.77
N LEU A 21 -13.19 5.12 -12.34
CA LEU A 21 -14.11 5.33 -13.48
C LEU A 21 -13.48 5.84 -14.78
N ALA A 22 -12.17 6.06 -14.87
CA ALA A 22 -11.61 6.57 -16.14
C ALA A 22 -10.15 6.20 -16.38
N GLY A 23 -9.94 5.38 -17.42
CA GLY A 23 -8.78 5.49 -18.31
C GLY A 23 -7.70 4.41 -18.20
N GLY A 24 -7.61 3.57 -19.23
CA GLY A 24 -6.33 3.05 -19.72
C GLY A 24 -5.60 4.15 -20.51
N GLY A 25 -4.31 4.10 -20.82
CA GLY A 25 -3.26 3.10 -20.64
C GLY A 25 -2.20 3.42 -21.70
N CYS A 26 -0.90 3.35 -21.36
CA CYS A 26 0.19 2.91 -22.25
C CYS A 26 1.54 3.03 -21.52
N ARG A 27 2.31 1.95 -21.61
CA ARG A 27 3.53 1.62 -20.85
C ARG A 27 4.75 1.77 -21.76
N ARG A 28 5.88 2.22 -21.21
CA ARG A 28 7.17 2.19 -21.90
C ARG A 28 8.27 1.70 -20.95
N GLU A 29 9.17 0.92 -21.52
CA GLU A 29 10.11 0.00 -20.88
C GLU A 29 11.54 0.52 -21.02
N SER A 30 12.37 0.31 -19.99
CA SER A 30 13.82 0.50 -20.10
C SER A 30 14.56 -0.31 -19.03
N GLU A 31 15.43 -1.19 -19.51
CA GLU A 31 16.42 -2.00 -18.81
C GLU A 31 17.68 -1.18 -18.49
N GLY A 32 18.44 -1.63 -17.47
CA GLY A 32 19.79 -1.11 -17.20
C GLY A 32 20.41 -1.73 -15.96
N GLU A 33 20.98 -2.92 -16.12
CA GLU A 33 21.76 -3.66 -15.13
C GLU A 33 23.24 -3.23 -15.15
N SER A 34 23.89 -3.13 -13.99
CA SER A 34 25.34 -3.36 -13.86
C SER A 34 25.74 -3.58 -12.41
N SER A 35 26.15 -4.81 -12.10
CA SER A 35 26.62 -5.25 -10.78
C SER A 35 28.15 -5.21 -10.69
N GLY A 36 28.66 -4.54 -9.66
CA GLY A 36 30.04 -4.65 -9.18
C GLY A 36 30.03 -4.59 -7.65
N LYS A 37 30.52 -5.62 -6.98
CA LYS A 37 30.44 -5.81 -5.51
C LYS A 37 31.71 -5.28 -4.82
N PRO A 38 31.63 -4.40 -3.80
CA PRO A 38 32.77 -4.23 -2.89
C PRO A 38 32.42 -4.14 -1.39
N ALA A 39 33.49 -4.24 -0.59
CA ALA A 39 33.58 -4.20 0.88
C ALA A 39 32.53 -3.34 1.59
N GLY A 40 31.87 -3.92 2.61
CA GLY A 40 31.01 -3.25 3.59
C GLY A 40 30.31 -2.01 3.05
N HIS A 41 29.66 -2.14 1.90
CA HIS A 41 29.26 -0.98 1.12
C HIS A 41 28.17 -0.24 1.88
N GLN A 42 28.50 0.95 2.38
CA GLN A 42 27.50 1.86 2.89
C GLN A 42 26.63 2.26 1.70
N LEU A 43 25.42 1.72 1.66
CA LEU A 43 24.45 2.04 0.63
C LEU A 43 24.14 3.54 0.69
N SER A 44 24.06 4.19 -0.46
CA SER A 44 23.47 5.50 -0.64
C SER A 44 21.95 5.46 -0.36
N VAL A 45 21.32 6.64 -0.29
CA VAL A 45 19.86 6.72 -0.12
C VAL A 45 19.14 6.08 -1.30
N THR A 46 19.63 6.30 -2.52
CA THR A 46 19.05 5.72 -3.74
C THR A 46 19.15 4.19 -3.72
N GLU A 47 20.32 3.64 -3.40
CA GLU A 47 20.51 2.18 -3.29
C GLU A 47 19.65 1.59 -2.18
N THR A 48 19.50 2.30 -1.05
CA THR A 48 18.62 1.87 0.04
C THR A 48 17.15 1.87 -0.39
N TYR A 49 16.71 2.89 -1.10
CA TYR A 49 15.37 2.98 -1.69
C TYR A 49 15.10 1.82 -2.65
N GLU A 50 16.01 1.57 -3.59
CA GLU A 50 15.91 0.48 -4.56
C GLU A 50 15.90 -0.88 -3.88
N GLN A 51 16.80 -1.09 -2.90
CA GLN A 51 16.88 -2.33 -2.13
C GLN A 51 15.58 -2.60 -1.37
N LEU A 52 14.97 -1.59 -0.74
CA LEU A 52 13.68 -1.73 -0.06
C LEU A 52 12.55 -2.13 -1.02
N ARG A 53 12.54 -1.56 -2.24
CA ARG A 53 11.56 -1.92 -3.27
C ARG A 53 11.75 -3.36 -3.74
N GLU A 54 12.97 -3.75 -4.03
CA GLU A 54 13.30 -5.12 -4.43
C GLU A 54 12.90 -6.13 -3.34
N LEU A 55 13.23 -5.83 -2.07
CA LEU A 55 12.85 -6.69 -0.95
C LEU A 55 11.33 -6.83 -0.83
N TYR A 56 10.59 -5.75 -1.06
CA TYR A 56 9.12 -5.77 -1.07
C TYR A 56 8.57 -6.63 -2.21
N GLU A 57 9.08 -6.46 -3.44
CA GLU A 57 8.69 -7.27 -4.60
C GLU A 57 8.94 -8.77 -4.37
N ARG A 58 10.04 -9.11 -3.67
CA ARG A 58 10.39 -10.47 -3.26
C ARG A 58 9.68 -10.93 -1.98
N ARG A 59 8.78 -10.12 -1.39
CA ARG A 59 8.11 -10.37 -0.10
C ARG A 59 9.06 -10.74 1.03
N SER A 60 10.27 -10.19 1.01
CA SER A 60 11.36 -10.48 1.95
C SER A 60 11.28 -9.61 3.21
N TYR A 61 10.10 -9.58 3.84
CA TYR A 61 9.78 -8.70 4.96
C TYR A 61 10.73 -8.83 6.16
N GLY A 62 11.27 -10.03 6.39
CA GLY A 62 12.25 -10.29 7.44
C GLY A 62 13.51 -9.42 7.31
N VAL A 63 14.00 -9.26 6.08
CA VAL A 63 15.20 -8.47 5.77
C VAL A 63 14.89 -6.98 5.75
N MET A 64 13.68 -6.60 5.28
CA MET A 64 13.24 -5.20 5.23
C MET A 64 13.26 -4.50 6.59
N ARG A 65 13.05 -5.22 7.70
CA ARG A 65 13.10 -4.66 9.06
C ARG A 65 14.40 -3.91 9.34
N ALA A 66 15.53 -4.35 8.79
CA ALA A 66 16.83 -3.72 9.00
C ALA A 66 16.97 -2.35 8.30
N TYR A 67 16.02 -2.01 7.42
CA TYR A 67 16.00 -0.77 6.65
C TYR A 67 14.94 0.22 7.15
N MET A 68 14.40 0.01 8.36
CA MET A 68 13.44 0.89 9.03
C MET A 68 13.83 1.10 10.50
N PRO A 69 13.42 2.21 11.13
CA PRO A 69 13.51 2.37 12.57
C PRO A 69 12.82 1.23 13.33
N ALA A 70 13.45 0.70 14.38
CA ALA A 70 12.97 -0.49 15.09
C ALA A 70 11.58 -0.31 15.73
N ASP A 71 11.23 0.92 16.14
CA ASP A 71 9.95 1.29 16.71
C ASP A 71 8.80 1.29 15.69
N GLN A 72 9.11 1.39 14.40
CA GLN A 72 8.13 1.50 13.32
C GLN A 72 8.12 0.28 12.39
N GLY A 73 9.28 -0.39 12.24
CA GLY A 73 9.47 -1.48 11.29
C GLY A 73 8.44 -2.59 11.44
N GLU A 74 8.18 -3.09 12.65
CA GLU A 74 7.19 -4.16 12.86
C GLU A 74 5.80 -3.78 12.36
N SER A 75 5.33 -2.59 12.74
CA SER A 75 3.99 -2.13 12.37
C SER A 75 3.79 -1.92 10.87
N VAL A 76 4.82 -1.48 10.15
CA VAL A 76 4.79 -1.32 8.70
C VAL A 76 4.84 -2.68 8.02
N ILE A 77 5.70 -3.59 8.49
CA ILE A 77 5.79 -4.95 7.95
C ILE A 77 4.46 -5.68 8.13
N ASP A 78 3.84 -5.60 9.31
CA ASP A 78 2.52 -6.21 9.55
C ASP A 78 1.45 -5.64 8.62
N LEU A 79 1.47 -4.33 8.36
CA LEU A 79 0.56 -3.69 7.42
C LEU A 79 0.78 -4.20 5.98
N LEU A 80 2.03 -4.28 5.51
CA LEU A 80 2.34 -4.78 4.17
C LEU A 80 1.91 -6.24 4.00
N MET A 81 2.18 -7.08 5.01
CA MET A 81 1.71 -8.47 5.03
C MET A 81 0.18 -8.56 5.01
N ALA A 82 -0.52 -7.66 5.71
CA ALA A 82 -1.98 -7.63 5.71
C ALA A 82 -2.54 -7.22 4.34
N VAL A 83 -1.91 -6.26 3.66
CA VAL A 83 -2.30 -5.86 2.29
C VAL A 83 -2.07 -6.99 1.30
N ASP A 84 -0.92 -7.67 1.35
CA ASP A 84 -0.64 -8.80 0.46
C ASP A 84 -1.67 -9.92 0.62
N ARG A 85 -2.05 -10.25 1.86
CA ARG A 85 -3.12 -11.23 2.13
C ARG A 85 -4.47 -10.75 1.61
N LEU A 86 -4.78 -9.47 1.75
CA LEU A 86 -6.00 -8.88 1.22
C LEU A 86 -6.05 -9.01 -0.30
N LEU A 87 -4.97 -8.71 -1.00
CA LEU A 87 -4.91 -8.82 -2.46
C LEU A 87 -5.10 -10.25 -2.94
N VAL A 88 -4.50 -11.23 -2.26
CA VAL A 88 -4.71 -12.65 -2.56
C VAL A 88 -6.18 -13.04 -2.35
N GLY A 89 -6.79 -12.59 -1.24
CA GLY A 89 -8.22 -12.85 -0.97
C GLY A 89 -9.16 -12.16 -1.97
N ASN A 90 -8.82 -10.96 -2.41
CA ASN A 90 -9.52 -10.21 -3.46
C ASN A 90 -9.44 -10.97 -4.79
N GLU A 91 -8.24 -11.37 -5.22
CA GLU A 91 -8.05 -12.14 -6.46
C GLU A 91 -8.86 -13.44 -6.45
N ALA A 92 -8.84 -14.18 -5.34
CA ALA A 92 -9.62 -15.40 -5.17
C ALA A 92 -11.14 -15.14 -5.27
N ALA A 93 -11.64 -14.06 -4.67
CA ALA A 93 -13.04 -13.67 -4.78
C ALA A 93 -13.43 -13.30 -6.21
N LEU A 94 -12.61 -12.50 -6.91
CA LEU A 94 -12.86 -12.13 -8.31
C LEU A 94 -12.78 -13.34 -9.25
N ALA A 95 -11.86 -14.28 -9.00
CA ALA A 95 -11.78 -15.53 -9.74
C ALA A 95 -13.03 -16.39 -9.57
N ALA A 96 -13.52 -16.55 -8.34
CA ALA A 96 -14.75 -17.28 -8.06
C ALA A 96 -15.99 -16.62 -8.68
N ILE A 97 -16.06 -15.27 -8.71
CA ILE A 97 -17.12 -14.56 -9.44
C ILE A 97 -17.05 -14.86 -10.95
N ARG A 98 -15.85 -14.77 -11.56
CA ARG A 98 -15.66 -15.05 -13.00
C ARG A 98 -16.10 -16.47 -13.38
N GLU A 99 -15.84 -17.44 -12.50
CA GLU A 99 -16.21 -18.84 -12.73
C GLU A 99 -17.73 -19.04 -12.72
N VAL A 100 -18.43 -18.46 -11.73
CA VAL A 100 -19.89 -18.65 -11.55
C VAL A 100 -20.71 -17.74 -12.46
N CYS A 101 -20.26 -16.51 -12.71
CA CYS A 101 -20.96 -15.50 -13.50
C CYS A 101 -19.98 -14.70 -14.40
N PRO A 102 -19.62 -15.23 -15.59
CA PRO A 102 -18.64 -14.60 -16.47
C PRO A 102 -19.00 -13.20 -16.98
N SER A 103 -20.30 -12.86 -17.00
CA SER A 103 -20.80 -11.54 -17.41
C SER A 103 -20.77 -10.49 -16.30
N PHE A 104 -20.38 -10.86 -15.08
CA PHE A 104 -20.35 -9.95 -13.94
C PHE A 104 -19.23 -8.90 -14.07
N PRO A 105 -19.48 -7.60 -13.81
CA PRO A 105 -18.48 -6.53 -13.98
C PRO A 105 -17.50 -6.48 -12.81
N ILE A 106 -16.55 -7.41 -12.77
CA ILE A 106 -15.60 -7.62 -11.66
C ILE A 106 -14.70 -6.41 -11.36
N GLU A 107 -14.46 -5.53 -12.34
CA GLU A 107 -13.55 -4.39 -12.22
C GLU A 107 -14.00 -3.40 -11.14
N ARG A 108 -15.32 -3.32 -10.91
CA ARG A 108 -15.91 -2.45 -9.87
C ARG A 108 -15.66 -2.94 -8.43
N TYR A 109 -15.24 -4.20 -8.31
CA TYR A 109 -15.04 -4.89 -7.03
C TYR A 109 -13.56 -5.17 -6.77
N ASP A 110 -12.69 -4.81 -7.71
CA ASP A 110 -11.25 -4.98 -7.56
C ASP A 110 -10.67 -4.00 -6.53
N LEU A 111 -10.07 -4.57 -5.48
CA LEU A 111 -9.40 -3.83 -4.42
C LEU A 111 -7.91 -3.60 -4.69
N SER A 112 -7.36 -4.03 -5.83
CA SER A 112 -5.96 -3.80 -6.20
C SER A 112 -5.48 -2.32 -6.10
N PRO A 113 -6.33 -1.30 -6.38
CA PRO A 113 -5.92 0.10 -6.26
C PRO A 113 -5.57 0.53 -4.83
N ILE A 114 -5.90 -0.27 -3.80
CA ILE A 114 -5.51 0.01 -2.42
C ILE A 114 -3.98 0.12 -2.27
N THR A 115 -3.24 -0.50 -3.19
CA THR A 115 -1.77 -0.48 -3.18
C THR A 115 -1.16 0.77 -3.76
N ASP A 116 -1.92 1.62 -4.45
CA ASP A 116 -1.37 2.76 -5.19
C ASP A 116 -0.69 3.82 -4.30
N ARG A 117 -0.92 3.79 -2.99
CA ARG A 117 -0.49 4.85 -2.06
C ARG A 117 0.13 4.32 -0.75
N MET A 118 0.80 3.17 -0.81
CA MET A 118 1.54 2.59 0.32
C MET A 118 2.97 3.13 0.45
N GLY A 119 3.17 4.44 0.33
CA GLY A 119 4.49 5.06 0.47
C GLY A 119 5.51 4.53 -0.54
N LEU A 120 6.55 3.84 -0.07
CA LEU A 120 7.62 3.29 -0.91
C LEU A 120 7.20 2.05 -1.74
N PHE A 121 6.08 1.42 -1.39
CA PHE A 121 5.70 0.09 -1.85
C PHE A 121 4.70 -0.02 -3.02
N PRO A 122 4.14 1.06 -3.59
CA PRO A 122 3.30 0.91 -4.78
C PRO A 122 4.08 0.39 -5.98
N ARG A 123 3.37 -0.37 -6.83
CA ARG A 123 3.95 -0.93 -8.06
C ARG A 123 4.38 0.16 -9.02
N ASP A 124 3.51 1.15 -9.23
CA ASP A 124 3.71 2.26 -10.15
C ASP A 124 4.27 3.48 -9.40
N LEU A 125 5.52 3.37 -8.95
CA LEU A 125 6.24 4.43 -8.22
C LEU A 125 7.49 4.83 -9.00
N HIS A 126 7.63 6.12 -9.29
CA HIS A 126 8.78 6.68 -9.98
C HIS A 126 9.61 7.56 -9.05
N LEU A 127 10.92 7.31 -9.02
CA LEU A 127 11.88 8.17 -8.33
C LEU A 127 12.11 9.43 -9.16
N VAL A 128 11.83 10.61 -8.59
CA VAL A 128 11.99 11.90 -9.29
C VAL A 128 13.26 12.61 -8.87
N SER A 129 13.54 12.68 -7.57
CA SER A 129 14.78 13.29 -7.08
C SER A 129 15.13 12.80 -5.68
N VAL A 130 16.43 12.87 -5.35
CA VAL A 130 16.94 12.60 -4.01
C VAL A 130 17.69 13.84 -3.53
N LYS A 131 17.42 14.27 -2.29
CA LYS A 131 18.13 15.37 -1.64
C LYS A 131 18.65 14.91 -0.30
N GLU A 132 19.97 14.95 -0.12
CA GLU A 132 20.64 14.59 1.13
C GLU A 132 21.02 15.84 1.93
N TYR A 133 20.83 15.76 3.24
CA TYR A 133 21.04 16.79 4.24
C TYR A 133 21.75 16.19 5.46
N GLY A 134 23.02 15.81 5.29
CA GLY A 134 23.81 15.21 6.37
C GLY A 134 23.32 13.81 6.76
N GLU A 135 22.61 13.70 7.88
CA GLU A 135 22.03 12.44 8.38
C GLU A 135 20.55 12.26 7.98
N HIS A 136 20.02 13.19 7.20
CA HIS A 136 18.65 13.13 6.69
C HIS A 136 18.66 13.14 5.17
N ALA A 137 17.67 12.49 4.55
CA ALA A 137 17.46 12.61 3.13
C ALA A 137 15.97 12.58 2.80
N ARG A 138 15.62 13.24 1.71
CA ARG A 138 14.27 13.31 1.18
C ARG A 138 14.25 12.80 -0.24
N VAL A 139 13.40 11.81 -0.49
CA VAL A 139 13.21 11.17 -1.79
C VAL A 139 11.87 11.62 -2.34
N ALA A 140 11.89 12.41 -3.41
CA ALA A 140 10.68 12.81 -4.12
C ALA A 140 10.25 11.69 -5.07
N VAL A 141 9.00 11.25 -4.94
CA VAL A 141 8.42 10.17 -5.73
C VAL A 141 7.12 10.60 -6.41
N GLN A 142 6.80 9.94 -7.51
CA GLN A 142 5.57 10.11 -8.27
C GLN A 142 4.82 8.78 -8.36
N TYR A 143 3.55 8.75 -7.96
CA TYR A 143 2.70 7.57 -8.13
C TYR A 143 2.02 7.61 -9.49
N GLY A 144 2.40 6.67 -10.35
CA GLY A 144 2.10 6.69 -11.77
C GLY A 144 2.34 8.07 -12.37
N ASN A 145 1.35 8.58 -13.10
CA ASN A 145 1.41 9.89 -13.75
C ASN A 145 0.72 11.01 -12.95
N ARG A 146 0.54 10.85 -11.63
CA ARG A 146 -0.23 11.80 -10.80
C ARG A 146 0.66 12.87 -10.17
N LEU A 147 0.08 14.04 -9.94
CA LEU A 147 0.63 15.12 -9.11
C LEU A 147 -0.33 15.37 -7.92
N PRO A 148 0.16 15.88 -6.77
CA PRO A 148 1.53 16.32 -6.48
C PRO A 148 2.53 15.17 -6.29
N LEU A 149 3.82 15.50 -6.32
CA LEU A 149 4.87 14.58 -5.86
C LEU A 149 4.76 14.36 -4.36
N GLU A 150 5.06 13.16 -3.89
CA GLU A 150 5.23 12.89 -2.47
C GLU A 150 6.69 12.81 -2.09
N TYR A 151 6.96 12.94 -0.80
CA TYR A 151 8.29 12.99 -0.25
C TYR A 151 8.43 11.93 0.84
N LEU A 152 9.28 10.95 0.57
CA LEU A 152 9.67 9.92 1.51
C LEU A 152 10.88 10.41 2.31
N GLU A 153 10.86 10.19 3.61
CA GLU A 153 11.93 10.62 4.51
C GLU A 153 12.85 9.44 4.84
N PHE A 154 14.15 9.72 4.87
CA PHE A 154 15.19 8.77 5.24
C PHE A 154 16.09 9.40 6.31
N VAL A 155 16.55 8.56 7.23
CA VAL A 155 17.47 8.95 8.31
C VAL A 155 18.66 8.00 8.36
N ARG A 156 19.84 8.50 8.72
CA ARG A 156 21.06 7.69 8.81
C ARG A 156 21.58 7.66 10.25
N PRO A 157 21.07 6.76 11.10
CA PRO A 157 21.70 6.51 12.40
C PRO A 157 22.98 5.69 12.20
N GLY A 158 24.14 6.34 12.30
CA GLY A 158 25.44 5.69 12.08
C GLY A 158 25.71 5.45 10.59
N ASP A 159 25.92 4.19 10.20
CA ASP A 159 26.48 3.87 8.89
C ASP A 159 25.47 3.41 7.81
N HIS A 160 24.16 3.44 8.08
CA HIS A 160 23.16 2.97 7.11
C HIS A 160 21.92 3.86 7.07
N TRP A 161 21.35 4.03 5.88
CA TRP A 161 20.09 4.74 5.71
C TRP A 161 18.91 3.84 6.10
N LEU A 162 17.95 4.45 6.79
CA LEU A 162 16.68 3.86 7.17
C LEU A 162 15.56 4.67 6.54
N TYR A 163 14.60 4.00 5.93
CA TYR A 163 13.35 4.62 5.53
C TYR A 163 12.52 4.94 6.78
N GLN A 164 12.11 6.19 6.93
CA GLN A 164 11.26 6.64 8.03
C GLN A 164 9.80 6.69 7.55
N PRO A 165 9.01 5.63 7.77
CA PRO A 165 7.61 5.62 7.39
C PRO A 165 6.82 6.64 8.22
N GLY A 166 5.67 7.08 7.69
CA GLY A 166 4.67 7.73 8.53
C GLY A 166 4.15 6.74 9.59
N PRO A 167 3.68 7.22 10.75
CA PRO A 167 3.11 6.32 11.75
C PRO A 167 1.91 5.60 11.14
N PRO A 168 1.87 4.25 11.15
CA PRO A 168 0.71 3.55 10.65
C PRO A 168 -0.49 3.83 11.57
N GLY A 169 -1.65 3.98 10.96
CA GLY A 169 -2.90 4.10 11.69
C GLY A 169 -3.11 2.90 12.62
N PRO A 170 -3.35 3.08 13.93
CA PRO A 170 -3.31 2.02 14.95
C PRO A 170 -4.36 0.91 14.79
N ARG A 171 -5.15 0.92 13.70
CA ARG A 171 -6.27 0.01 13.48
C ARG A 171 -6.36 -0.54 12.05
N VAL A 172 -5.48 -0.13 11.14
CA VAL A 172 -5.61 -0.52 9.72
C VAL A 172 -5.36 -2.02 9.53
N GLY A 173 -4.26 -2.56 10.08
CA GLY A 173 -3.89 -3.97 9.95
C GLY A 173 -5.00 -4.96 10.33
N PRO A 174 -5.56 -4.90 11.56
CA PRO A 174 -6.67 -5.78 11.96
C PRO A 174 -7.91 -5.68 11.05
N ARG A 175 -8.21 -4.50 10.51
CA ARG A 175 -9.37 -4.32 9.63
C ARG A 175 -9.15 -4.90 8.24
N LEU A 176 -7.93 -4.80 7.71
CA LEU A 176 -7.56 -5.49 6.47
C LEU A 176 -7.65 -7.01 6.64
N ALA A 177 -7.27 -7.54 7.81
CA ALA A 177 -7.44 -8.96 8.12
C ALA A 177 -8.92 -9.37 8.16
N GLU A 178 -9.79 -8.61 8.84
CA GLU A 178 -11.24 -8.84 8.85
C GLU A 178 -11.86 -8.83 7.43
N LEU A 179 -11.40 -7.92 6.57
CA LEU A 179 -11.84 -7.82 5.18
C LEU A 179 -11.35 -9.02 4.36
N THR A 180 -10.09 -9.41 4.52
CA THR A 180 -9.50 -10.58 3.87
C THR A 180 -10.29 -11.84 4.20
N GLU A 181 -10.61 -12.07 5.47
CA GLU A 181 -11.44 -13.20 5.89
C GLU A 181 -12.85 -13.17 5.29
N ALA A 182 -13.44 -11.97 5.18
CA ALA A 182 -14.74 -11.80 4.57
C ALA A 182 -14.71 -12.13 3.06
N LEU A 183 -13.69 -11.68 2.33
CA LEU A 183 -13.49 -12.03 0.92
C LEU A 183 -13.29 -13.54 0.74
N ASN A 184 -12.48 -14.17 1.59
CA ASN A 184 -12.28 -15.62 1.56
C ASN A 184 -13.56 -16.41 1.88
N ARG A 185 -14.42 -15.91 2.77
CA ARG A 185 -15.75 -16.51 3.02
C ARG A 185 -16.68 -16.31 1.83
N PHE A 186 -16.70 -15.11 1.27
CA PHE A 186 -17.49 -14.77 0.08
C PHE A 186 -17.09 -15.64 -1.12
N ALA A 187 -15.79 -15.76 -1.43
CA ALA A 187 -15.29 -16.62 -2.49
C ALA A 187 -15.76 -18.08 -2.32
N ARG A 188 -15.72 -18.61 -1.09
CA ARG A 188 -16.21 -19.95 -0.77
C ARG A 188 -17.74 -20.08 -0.85
N SER A 189 -18.50 -19.05 -0.47
CA SER A 189 -19.97 -19.12 -0.51
C SER A 189 -20.48 -19.11 -1.95
N ILE A 190 -19.85 -18.34 -2.83
CA ILE A 190 -20.24 -18.27 -4.24
C ILE A 190 -19.77 -19.50 -5.03
N SER A 191 -18.56 -20.03 -4.78
CA SER A 191 -18.03 -21.19 -5.52
C SER A 191 -18.87 -22.47 -5.35
N ASN A 192 -19.65 -22.57 -4.28
CA ASN A 192 -20.49 -23.74 -3.98
C ASN A 192 -21.95 -23.59 -4.46
N ARG A 193 -22.29 -22.50 -5.18
CA ARG A 193 -23.66 -22.16 -5.55
C ARG A 193 -23.72 -21.63 -6.98
N SER A 194 -24.78 -21.96 -7.71
CA SER A 194 -25.12 -21.24 -8.95
C SER A 194 -25.87 -19.97 -8.58
N LEU A 195 -25.14 -18.88 -8.36
CA LEU A 195 -25.71 -17.57 -8.07
C LEU A 195 -25.83 -16.73 -9.35
N ASN A 196 -26.93 -16.00 -9.46
CA ASN A 196 -27.06 -14.96 -10.49
C ASN A 196 -26.36 -13.65 -10.06
N GLN A 197 -26.31 -12.68 -10.96
CA GLN A 197 -25.65 -11.39 -10.72
C GLN A 197 -26.22 -10.63 -9.51
N GLU A 198 -27.53 -10.60 -9.32
CA GLU A 198 -28.19 -9.90 -8.21
C GLU A 198 -27.83 -10.55 -6.86
N GLU A 199 -27.77 -11.88 -6.82
CA GLU A 199 -27.38 -12.64 -5.62
C GLU A 199 -25.91 -12.39 -5.24
N ILE A 200 -25.00 -12.36 -6.22
CA ILE A 200 -23.59 -12.02 -6.00
C ILE A 200 -23.46 -10.59 -5.46
N GLU A 201 -24.18 -9.63 -6.05
CA GLU A 201 -24.18 -8.24 -5.61
C GLU A 201 -24.72 -8.10 -4.17
N ASN A 202 -25.82 -8.76 -3.86
CA ASN A 202 -26.39 -8.78 -2.51
C ASN A 202 -25.43 -9.38 -1.48
N GLU A 203 -24.80 -10.51 -1.78
CA GLU A 203 -23.79 -11.12 -0.90
C GLU A 203 -22.60 -10.18 -0.67
N TYR A 204 -22.14 -9.47 -1.70
CA TYR A 204 -21.08 -8.47 -1.57
C TYR A 204 -21.50 -7.27 -0.71
N LEU A 205 -22.71 -6.74 -0.95
CA LEU A 205 -23.26 -5.61 -0.21
C LEU A 205 -23.45 -5.90 1.28
N LEU A 206 -23.83 -7.14 1.62
CA LEU A 206 -24.03 -7.56 3.00
C LEU A 206 -22.72 -7.88 3.72
N ASN A 207 -21.78 -8.54 3.03
CA ASN A 207 -20.59 -9.09 3.69
C ASN A 207 -19.33 -8.23 3.50
N ILE A 208 -19.13 -7.59 2.36
CA ILE A 208 -17.88 -6.90 2.03
C ILE A 208 -18.00 -5.39 2.22
N ARG A 209 -19.05 -4.77 1.67
CA ARG A 209 -19.22 -3.30 1.71
C ARG A 209 -19.18 -2.68 3.12
N PRO A 210 -19.77 -3.27 4.17
CA PRO A 210 -19.70 -2.69 5.52
C PRO A 210 -18.28 -2.69 6.11
N ARG A 211 -17.41 -3.61 5.68
CA ARG A 211 -16.01 -3.67 6.10
C ARG A 211 -15.17 -2.64 5.37
N LEU A 212 -15.38 -2.49 4.07
CA LEU A 212 -14.76 -1.41 3.28
C LEU A 212 -15.13 -0.03 3.82
N ARG A 213 -16.40 0.19 4.18
CA ARG A 213 -16.85 1.43 4.81
C ARG A 213 -16.08 1.71 6.10
N ARG A 214 -15.97 0.72 7.00
CA ARG A 214 -15.22 0.86 8.25
C ARG A 214 -13.74 1.19 8.04
N ILE A 215 -13.11 0.64 7.01
CA ILE A 215 -11.72 0.96 6.65
C ILE A 215 -11.62 2.40 6.16
N ARG A 216 -12.51 2.82 5.26
CA ARG A 216 -12.56 4.20 4.77
C ARG A 216 -12.79 5.20 5.90
N ASP A 217 -13.77 4.96 6.77
CA ASP A 217 -14.11 5.86 7.88
C ASP A 217 -12.94 5.98 8.89
N LEU A 218 -12.08 4.95 9.00
CA LEU A 218 -10.85 5.04 9.79
C LEU A 218 -9.83 5.99 9.16
N PHE A 219 -9.65 5.93 7.85
CA PHE A 219 -8.77 6.86 7.16
C PHE A 219 -9.28 8.29 7.26
N GLU A 220 -10.58 8.52 7.01
CA GLU A 220 -11.25 9.82 7.18
C GLU A 220 -11.00 10.42 8.59
N ALA A 221 -11.19 9.62 9.64
CA ALA A 221 -11.00 10.07 11.02
C ALA A 221 -9.53 10.42 11.36
N GLU A 222 -8.57 9.72 10.74
CA GLU A 222 -7.15 10.03 10.91
C GLU A 222 -6.75 11.33 10.19
N GLU A 223 -7.40 11.70 9.08
CA GLU A 223 -7.22 12.99 8.42
C GLU A 223 -7.73 14.14 9.31
N ASP A 224 -8.94 14.00 9.84
CA ASP A 224 -9.58 15.05 10.63
C ASP A 224 -8.83 15.29 11.95
N GLY A 225 -8.38 14.21 12.62
CA GLY A 225 -7.61 14.29 13.87
C GLY A 225 -6.22 14.91 13.71
N ALA A 226 -5.67 14.89 12.49
CA ALA A 226 -4.41 15.51 12.13
C ALA A 226 -4.48 17.05 12.05
N THR A 227 -5.69 17.63 12.06
CA THR A 227 -5.93 19.05 11.81
C THR A 227 -6.16 19.89 13.08
N VAL A 228 -5.85 19.39 14.28
CA VAL A 228 -5.93 20.21 15.50
C VAL A 228 -4.64 21.01 15.67
N PRO A 229 -4.61 22.34 15.38
CA PRO A 229 -3.43 23.14 15.68
C PRO A 229 -3.22 23.13 17.19
N ALA A 230 -1.98 22.84 17.61
CA ALA A 230 -1.56 23.04 18.98
C ALA A 230 -1.84 24.52 19.36
N ARG A 231 -2.69 24.72 20.38
CA ARG A 231 -2.87 26.02 21.02
C ARG A 231 -1.72 26.30 21.97
#